data_AF-A0A6L3SS64-F1
#
_entry.id   AF-A0A6L3SS64-F1
#
_cell.length_a   1.000
_cell.length_b   1.000
_cell.length_c   1.000
_cell.angle_alpha   90.00
_cell.angle_beta   90.00
_cell.angle_gamma   90.00
#
_symmetry.space_group_name_H-M   'P 1'
#
loop_
_entity.id
_entity.type
_entity.pdbx_description
1 polymer ?
#
loop_
_entity_poly.entity_id
_entity_poly.type
_entity_poly.pdbx_seq_one_letter_code
_entity_poly.pdbx_strand_id
1 'polypeptide(L)'
;MDTNPTTGDLLKQGLLTDAEVDAAVETFMADRKATLYVMGSVYQLNPQAAVKAHAFARDNLRNPEASPGLKRAAVRKAILEARPEKQSAAGATS
;
A
#
# COMPACT_ATOMS: atom_id res chain seq x y z
N MET A 1 3.97 -13.53 -15.12
CA MET A 1 2.73 -13.22 -14.37
C MET A 1 3.13 -13.18 -12.91
N ASP A 2 3.05 -12.02 -12.27
CA ASP A 2 3.34 -11.92 -10.83
C ASP A 2 2.26 -12.68 -10.06
N THR A 3 2.67 -13.79 -9.44
CA THR A 3 1.78 -14.71 -8.73
C THR A 3 1.38 -14.21 -7.34
N ASN A 4 1.94 -13.09 -6.88
CA ASN A 4 1.65 -12.55 -5.56
C ASN A 4 0.25 -11.92 -5.52
N PRO A 5 -0.56 -12.23 -4.49
CA PRO A 5 -1.89 -11.63 -4.32
C PRO A 5 -1.77 -10.11 -4.19
N THR A 6 -2.81 -9.37 -4.62
CA THR A 6 -2.89 -7.94 -4.30
C THR A 6 -3.21 -7.74 -2.82
N THR A 7 -2.93 -6.55 -2.28
CA THR A 7 -3.37 -6.16 -0.93
C THR A 7 -4.88 -6.36 -0.77
N GLY A 8 -5.67 -6.05 -1.81
CA GLY A 8 -7.11 -6.27 -1.83
C GLY A 8 -7.49 -7.76 -1.79
N ASP A 9 -6.71 -8.64 -2.42
CA ASP A 9 -6.92 -10.09 -2.33
C ASP A 9 -6.59 -10.61 -0.92
N LEU A 10 -5.52 -10.11 -0.29
CA LEU A 10 -5.15 -10.44 1.09
C LEU A 10 -6.22 -9.99 2.09
N LEU A 11 -6.79 -8.80 1.89
CA LEU A 11 -7.91 -8.29 2.68
C LEU A 11 -9.14 -9.18 2.56
N LYS A 12 -9.51 -9.58 1.33
CA LYS A 12 -10.63 -10.52 1.10
C LYS A 12 -10.40 -11.89 1.73
N GLN A 13 -9.15 -12.33 1.82
CA GLN A 13 -8.75 -13.58 2.48
C GLN A 13 -8.70 -13.46 4.02
N GLY A 14 -8.90 -12.26 4.58
CA GLY A 14 -8.79 -12.02 6.01
C GLY A 14 -7.35 -12.06 6.55
N LEU A 15 -6.35 -12.01 5.66
CA LEU A 15 -4.93 -11.97 6.00
C LEU A 15 -4.44 -10.57 6.33
N LEU A 16 -5.22 -9.56 5.95
CA LEU A 16 -5.09 -8.17 6.34
C LEU A 16 -6.47 -7.65 6.78
N THR A 17 -6.46 -6.56 7.52
CA THR A 17 -7.64 -5.82 7.98
C THR A 17 -7.73 -4.46 7.28
N ASP A 18 -8.94 -3.89 7.21
CA ASP A 18 -9.10 -2.53 6.70
C ASP A 18 -8.27 -1.51 7.48
N ALA A 19 -8.12 -1.71 8.79
CA ALA A 19 -7.30 -0.84 9.65
C ALA A 19 -5.81 -0.85 9.25
N GLU A 20 -5.26 -2.00 8.86
CA GLU A 20 -3.87 -2.09 8.39
C GLU A 20 -3.70 -1.42 7.01
N VAL A 21 -4.70 -1.52 6.14
CA VAL A 21 -4.71 -0.81 4.86
C VAL A 21 -4.76 0.71 5.10
N ASP A 22 -5.64 1.16 5.98
CA ASP A 22 -5.80 2.57 6.30
C ASP A 22 -4.55 3.13 7.01
N ALA A 23 -3.90 2.35 7.87
CA ALA A 23 -2.62 2.72 8.47
C ALA A 23 -1.48 2.86 7.44
N ALA A 24 -1.47 2.03 6.39
CA ALA A 24 -0.55 2.19 5.27
C ALA A 24 -0.81 3.49 4.49
N VAL A 25 -2.09 3.84 4.29
CA VAL A 25 -2.50 5.11 3.66
C VAL A 25 -2.00 6.29 4.49
N GLU A 26 -2.29 6.33 5.79
CA GLU A 26 -1.90 7.45 6.64
C GLU A 26 -0.37 7.55 6.76
N THR A 27 0.35 6.43 6.77
CA THR A 27 1.82 6.43 6.73
C THR A 27 2.34 7.13 5.47
N PHE A 28 1.80 6.79 4.30
CA PHE A 28 2.18 7.45 3.05
C PHE A 28 1.75 8.93 3.01
N MET A 29 0.60 9.26 3.60
CA MET A 29 0.11 10.64 3.64
C MET A 29 0.97 11.52 4.56
N ALA A 30 1.50 10.97 5.66
CA ALA A 30 2.44 11.63 6.55
C ALA A 30 3.84 11.75 5.93
N ASP A 31 4.32 10.69 5.27
CA ASP A 31 5.57 10.70 4.51
C ASP A 31 5.41 10.06 3.12
N ARG A 32 5.33 10.93 2.09
CA ARG A 32 5.23 10.51 0.68
C ARG A 32 6.51 9.84 0.14
N LYS A 33 7.56 9.77 0.95
CA LYS A 33 8.80 9.05 0.66
C LYS A 33 8.87 7.69 1.34
N ALA A 34 7.84 7.27 2.07
CA ALA A 34 7.75 5.93 2.64
C ALA A 34 7.89 4.86 1.53
N THR A 35 9.02 4.16 1.54
CA THR A 35 9.38 3.12 0.56
C THR A 35 9.23 1.71 1.12
N LEU A 36 8.99 1.58 2.43
CA LEU A 36 8.76 0.32 3.09
C LEU A 36 7.67 0.49 4.16
N TYR A 37 6.65 -0.35 4.11
CA TYR A 37 5.63 -0.46 5.12
C TYR A 37 5.30 -1.93 5.34
N VAL A 38 5.31 -2.37 6.60
CA VAL A 38 4.94 -3.73 6.97
C VAL A 38 3.43 -3.76 7.20
N MET A 39 2.72 -4.58 6.42
CA MET A 39 1.29 -4.84 6.57
C MET A 39 1.08 -6.15 7.33
N GLY A 40 0.35 -6.09 8.44
CA GLY A 40 0.25 -7.21 9.38
C GLY A 40 1.62 -7.64 9.89
N SER A 41 1.83 -8.94 10.03
CA SER A 41 3.08 -9.48 10.59
C SER A 41 4.09 -9.94 9.54
N VAL A 42 3.66 -10.13 8.28
CA VAL A 42 4.46 -10.88 7.29
C VAL A 42 4.49 -10.26 5.90
N TYR A 43 3.75 -9.17 5.63
CA TYR A 43 3.73 -8.56 4.30
C TYR A 43 4.48 -7.24 4.30
N GLN A 44 5.20 -6.96 3.22
CA GLN A 44 5.88 -5.69 2.99
C GLN A 44 5.40 -5.07 1.69
N LEU A 45 5.13 -3.78 1.75
CA LEU A 45 4.72 -2.97 0.61
C LEU A 45 5.66 -1.76 0.49
N ASN A 46 5.88 -1.30 -0.74
CA ASN A 46 6.43 0.02 -1.02
C ASN A 46 5.29 0.97 -1.42
N PRO A 47 4.74 1.78 -0.48
CA PRO A 47 3.60 2.65 -0.77
C PRO A 47 3.93 3.69 -1.83
N GLN A 48 5.15 4.23 -1.82
CA GLN A 48 5.59 5.17 -2.85
C GLN A 48 5.58 4.54 -4.25
N ALA A 49 6.10 3.33 -4.40
CA ALA A 49 6.10 2.62 -5.69
C ALA A 49 4.68 2.32 -6.17
N ALA A 50 3.81 1.85 -5.26
CA ALA A 50 2.40 1.61 -5.55
C ALA A 50 1.70 2.87 -6.08
N VAL A 51 1.86 4.00 -5.38
CA VAL A 51 1.26 5.29 -5.79
C VAL A 51 1.85 5.80 -7.10
N LYS A 52 3.17 5.65 -7.32
CA LYS A 52 3.83 6.06 -8.57
C LYS A 52 3.32 5.27 -9.77
N ALA A 53 3.04 3.98 -9.60
CA ALA A 53 2.53 3.09 -10.63
C ALA A 53 1.04 3.33 -10.95
N HIS A 54 0.27 3.93 -10.04
CA HIS A 54 -1.17 4.11 -10.18
C HIS A 54 -1.55 5.52 -10.64
N ALA A 55 -1.92 5.68 -11.92
CA ALA A 55 -2.18 6.98 -12.56
C ALA A 55 -3.21 7.83 -11.79
N PHE A 56 -4.36 7.25 -11.43
CA PHE A 56 -5.41 7.95 -10.68
C PHE A 56 -4.92 8.49 -9.32
N ALA A 57 -4.02 7.77 -8.64
CA ALA A 57 -3.47 8.23 -7.37
C ALA A 57 -2.52 9.39 -7.56
N ARG A 58 -1.63 9.28 -8.55
CA ARG A 58 -0.68 10.33 -8.90
C ARG A 58 -1.38 11.63 -9.32
N ASP A 59 -2.43 11.53 -10.13
CA ASP A 59 -3.13 12.70 -10.66
C ASP A 59 -3.91 13.43 -9.55
N ASN A 60 -4.60 12.68 -8.69
CA ASN A 60 -5.33 13.28 -7.55
C ASN A 60 -4.40 13.89 -6.49
N LEU A 61 -3.22 13.29 -6.25
CA LEU A 61 -2.24 13.88 -5.32
C LEU A 61 -1.64 15.18 -5.83
N ARG A 62 -1.49 15.32 -7.16
CA ARG A 62 -1.01 16.54 -7.81
C ARG A 62 -2.08 17.60 -7.97
N ASN A 63 -3.36 17.21 -7.99
CA ASN A 63 -4.47 18.14 -8.11
C ASN A 63 -4.59 19.01 -6.83
N PRO A 64 -4.40 20.34 -6.91
CA PRO A 64 -4.59 21.23 -5.77
C PRO A 64 -6.05 21.32 -5.31
N GLU A 65 -7.02 21.13 -6.22
CA GLU A 65 -8.46 21.20 -5.92
C GLU A 65 -9.02 19.89 -5.33
N ALA A 66 -8.27 18.79 -5.42
CA ALA A 66 -8.70 17.52 -4.83
C ALA A 66 -8.73 17.61 -3.31
N SER A 67 -9.88 17.23 -2.73
CA SER A 67 -10.08 17.25 -1.29
C SER A 67 -9.12 16.30 -0.55
N PRO A 68 -8.81 16.55 0.73
CA PRO A 68 -7.99 15.64 1.52
C PRO A 68 -8.53 14.20 1.58
N GLY A 69 -9.86 14.04 1.57
CA GLY A 69 -10.52 12.73 1.54
C GLY A 69 -10.32 12.02 0.19
N LEU A 70 -10.44 12.74 -0.93
CA LEU A 70 -10.23 12.17 -2.26
C LEU A 70 -8.78 11.73 -2.46
N LYS A 71 -7.80 12.51 -1.96
CA LYS A 71 -6.38 12.12 -2.00
C LYS A 71 -6.13 10.82 -1.25
N ARG A 72 -6.71 10.66 -0.05
CA ARG A 72 -6.63 9.41 0.72
C ARG A 72 -7.29 8.24 0.00
N ALA A 73 -8.48 8.44 -0.56
CA ALA A 73 -9.18 7.40 -1.32
C ALA A 73 -8.38 6.94 -2.55
N ALA A 74 -7.73 7.87 -3.23
CA ALA A 74 -6.89 7.56 -4.39
C ALA A 74 -5.62 6.78 -4.00
N VAL A 75 -4.96 7.14 -2.88
CA VAL A 75 -3.85 6.37 -2.31
C VAL A 75 -4.31 4.98 -1.88
N ARG A 76 -5.44 4.89 -1.18
CA ARG A 76 -6.03 3.61 -0.74
C ARG A 76 -6.26 2.67 -1.92
N LYS A 77 -6.80 3.18 -3.02
CA LYS A 77 -7.01 2.42 -4.25
C LYS A 77 -5.70 1.86 -4.82
N ALA A 78 -4.64 2.69 -4.87
CA ALA A 78 -3.32 2.23 -5.30
C ALA A 78 -2.74 1.16 -4.38
N ILE A 79 -2.89 1.30 -3.06
CA ILE A 79 -2.42 0.32 -2.08
C ILE A 79 -3.18 -1.00 -2.22
N LEU A 80 -4.51 -0.97 -2.42
CA LEU A 80 -5.32 -2.17 -2.62
C LEU A 80 -4.92 -2.95 -3.88
N GLU A 81 -4.52 -2.26 -4.95
CA GLU A 81 -4.07 -2.89 -6.20
C GLU A 81 -2.60 -3.28 -6.21
N ALA A 82 -1.82 -2.80 -5.23
CA ALA A 82 -0.43 -3.17 -5.09
C ALA A 82 -0.30 -4.64 -4.67
N ARG A 83 0.86 -5.23 -4.97
CA ARG A 83 1.19 -6.63 -4.66
C ARG A 83 2.29 -6.65 -3.61
N PRO A 84 1.95 -6.76 -2.32
CA PRO A 84 2.96 -6.81 -1.28
C PRO A 84 3.74 -8.12 -1.35
N GLU A 85 5.01 -8.05 -0.95
CA GLU A 85 5.89 -9.21 -0.85
C GLU A 85 5.73 -9.84 0.52
N LYS A 86 5.66 -11.17 0.59
CA LYS A 86 5.73 -11.87 1.86
C LYS A 86 7.18 -11.86 2.33
N GLN A 87 7.42 -11.43 3.56
CA GLN A 87 8.71 -11.55 4.22
C GLN A 87 9.06 -13.03 4.26
N SER A 88 9.94 -13.47 3.37
CA SER A 88 10.62 -14.74 3.52
C SER A 88 11.47 -14.66 4.78
N ALA A 89 11.38 -15.67 5.65
CA ALA A 89 12.26 -15.84 6.78
C ALA A 89 13.69 -16.16 6.31
N ALA A 90 14.37 -15.19 5.71
CA ALA A 90 15.80 -15.24 5.39
C ALA A 90 16.53 -14.42 6.46
N GLY A 91 16.59 -14.97 7.67
CA GLY A 91 17.25 -14.34 8.81
C GLY A 91 17.45 -15.24 10.03
N ALA A 92 17.31 -16.56 9.88
CA ALA A 92 17.58 -17.53 10.94
C ALA A 92 18.65 -18.53 10.49
N THR A 93 19.80 -18.05 10.04
CA THR A 93 21.05 -18.84 10.05
C THR A 93 22.25 -17.89 10.00
N SER A 94 22.84 -17.62 11.17
CA SER A 94 24.27 -17.46 11.43
C SER A 94 24.48 -17.35 12.93
#